data_AF-A0A3D5UJ46-F1
#
_entry.id   AF-A0A3D5UJ46-F1
#
_cell.length_a   1.000
_cell.length_b   1.000
_cell.length_c   1.000
_cell.angle_alpha   90.00
_cell.angle_beta   90.00
_cell.angle_gamma   90.00
#
_symmetry.space_group_name_H-M   'P 1'
#
loop_
_entity.id
_entity.type
_entity.pdbx_description
1 polymer ?
#
loop_
_entity_poly.entity_id
_entity_poly.type
_entity_poly.pdbx_seq_one_letter_code
_entity_poly.pdbx_strand_id
1 'polypeptide(L)'
;MPLNKRAFFVFLFLLLLVAFTACSNDNEPEDVSSQQNQKILRLENTIRTLEERVRSLEEENESTEKILDEYKRFIPELLDYLDEEEQLEMAHAQWSYSFQADGLPLSAQGNLLVEEDTFSFTITEEENEVQLLPNALHQKGKLTGSLFSNHLQFLNRVPDETFGSDENGSSSATYVFNNLSGGDEIIIELSEELTERLDLQTQTITVTVDASVETGEDESTFFPFQQQEDTAEDELDRHNQPESAQ
;
A
#
# COMPACT_ATOMS: atom_id res chain seq x y z
N MET A 1 -11.67 -26.23 88.78
CA MET A 1 -11.60 -24.82 88.35
C MET A 1 -12.14 -24.73 86.94
N PRO A 2 -13.23 -23.97 86.68
CA PRO A 2 -13.79 -23.87 85.35
C PRO A 2 -12.82 -23.12 84.43
N LEU A 3 -12.24 -23.80 83.44
CA LEU A 3 -11.46 -23.17 82.40
C LEU A 3 -12.33 -22.13 81.70
N ASN A 4 -11.89 -20.87 81.75
CA ASN A 4 -12.62 -19.75 81.20
C ASN A 4 -12.72 -19.94 79.67
N LYS A 5 -13.92 -20.25 79.17
CA LYS A 5 -14.17 -20.57 77.74
C LYS A 5 -13.65 -19.49 76.79
N ARG A 6 -13.57 -18.24 77.27
CA ARG A 6 -12.98 -17.11 76.54
C ARG A 6 -11.46 -17.24 76.38
N ALA A 7 -10.75 -17.70 77.40
CA ALA A 7 -9.30 -17.92 77.34
C ALA A 7 -8.94 -19.10 76.42
N PHE A 8 -9.77 -20.15 76.40
CA PHE A 8 -9.59 -21.29 75.50
C PHE A 8 -9.77 -20.90 74.01
N PHE A 9 -10.78 -20.07 73.71
CA PHE A 9 -11.00 -19.57 72.35
C PHE A 9 -9.86 -18.66 71.87
N VAL A 10 -9.34 -17.78 72.74
CA VAL A 10 -8.20 -16.91 72.40
C VAL A 10 -6.95 -17.73 72.16
N PHE A 11 -6.68 -18.76 72.98
CA PHE A 11 -5.53 -19.64 72.80
C PHE A 11 -5.62 -20.48 71.52
N LEU A 12 -6.82 -20.96 71.17
CA LEU A 12 -7.07 -21.69 69.92
C LEU A 12 -6.87 -20.79 68.69
N PHE A 13 -7.31 -19.53 68.76
CA PHE A 13 -7.14 -18.56 67.68
C PHE A 13 -5.66 -18.16 67.49
N LEU A 14 -4.91 -18.08 68.58
CA LEU A 14 -3.47 -17.80 68.56
C LEU A 14 -2.67 -18.98 67.98
N LEU A 15 -3.10 -20.22 68.23
CA LEU A 15 -2.54 -21.42 67.61
C LEU A 15 -2.83 -21.52 66.11
N LEU A 16 -4.03 -21.10 65.68
CA LEU A 16 -4.39 -21.02 64.26
C LEU A 16 -3.60 -19.94 63.50
N LEU A 17 -3.28 -18.81 64.14
CA LEU A 17 -2.44 -17.77 63.55
C LEU A 17 -1.00 -18.23 63.32
N VAL A 18 -0.42 -19.03 64.24
CA VAL A 18 0.94 -19.57 64.07
C VAL A 18 0.99 -20.68 62.99
N ALA A 19 -0.10 -21.43 62.81
CA ALA A 19 -0.18 -22.44 61.75
C ALA A 19 -0.27 -21.83 60.33
N PHE A 20 -0.79 -20.61 60.19
CA PHE A 20 -0.86 -19.90 58.90
C PHE A 20 0.45 -19.21 58.48
N THR A 21 1.40 -19.00 59.40
CA THR A 21 2.71 -18.40 59.07
C THR A 21 3.77 -19.44 58.64
N ALA A 22 3.41 -20.73 58.59
CA ALA A 22 4.28 -21.80 58.10
C ALA A 22 3.82 -22.32 56.72
N CYS A 23 3.42 -21.42 55.82
CA CYS A 23 3.56 -21.69 54.39
C CYS A 23 5.03 -21.42 54.05
N SER A 24 5.77 -22.50 53.79
CA SER A 24 7.14 -22.45 53.29
C SER A 24 7.16 -21.55 52.07
N ASN A 25 7.80 -20.39 52.23
CA ASN A 25 8.24 -19.61 51.10
C ASN A 25 9.50 -20.32 50.58
N ASP A 26 9.29 -21.42 49.84
CA ASP A 26 10.30 -22.03 48.98
C ASP A 26 10.53 -21.07 47.80
N ASN A 27 11.04 -19.88 48.10
CA ASN A 27 11.79 -19.11 47.13
C ASN A 27 13.18 -19.72 47.09
N GLU A 28 13.27 -20.87 46.43
CA GLU A 28 14.52 -21.39 45.91
C GLU A 28 15.09 -20.30 44.97
N PRO A 29 16.27 -19.71 45.24
CA PRO A 29 16.92 -18.81 44.30
C PRO A 29 17.66 -19.63 43.23
N GLU A 30 16.99 -20.58 42.59
CA GLU A 30 17.58 -21.50 41.61
C GLU A 30 16.68 -21.69 40.37
N ASP A 31 16.21 -20.62 39.72
CA ASP A 31 15.81 -20.76 38.30
C ASP A 31 15.84 -19.48 37.44
N VAL A 32 16.26 -18.32 37.98
CA VAL A 32 16.37 -17.09 37.17
C VAL A 32 17.71 -17.05 36.41
N SER A 33 18.79 -17.55 37.02
CA SER A 33 20.14 -17.59 36.44
C SER A 33 20.25 -18.60 35.28
N SER A 34 19.68 -19.80 35.43
CA SER A 34 19.61 -20.86 34.41
C SER A 34 18.82 -20.40 33.18
N GLN A 35 17.63 -19.83 33.37
CA GLN A 35 16.79 -19.33 32.29
C GLN A 35 17.42 -18.13 31.56
N GLN A 36 18.06 -17.21 32.29
CA GLN A 36 18.80 -16.10 31.69
C GLN A 36 20.01 -16.59 30.89
N ASN A 37 20.78 -17.55 31.40
CA ASN A 37 21.91 -18.14 30.70
C ASN A 37 21.47 -18.91 29.44
N GLN A 38 20.37 -19.65 29.49
CA GLN A 38 19.80 -20.28 28.30
C GLN A 38 19.35 -19.25 27.25
N LYS A 39 18.76 -18.13 27.70
CA LYS A 39 18.38 -17.03 26.79
C LYS A 39 19.60 -16.37 26.16
N ILE A 40 20.67 -16.13 26.93
CA ILE A 40 21.94 -15.59 26.43
C ILE A 40 22.53 -16.53 25.37
N LEU A 41 22.65 -17.83 25.66
CA LEU A 41 23.17 -18.80 24.70
C LEU A 41 22.33 -18.89 23.41
N ARG A 42 20.99 -18.81 23.54
CA ARG A 42 20.11 -18.76 22.36
C ARG A 42 20.35 -17.49 21.55
N LEU A 43 20.43 -16.33 22.19
CA LEU A 43 20.67 -15.05 21.53
C LEU A 43 22.04 -15.01 20.86
N GLU A 44 23.09 -15.48 21.52
CA GLU A 44 24.45 -15.58 20.95
C GLU A 44 24.47 -16.50 19.72
N ASN A 45 23.76 -17.62 19.78
CA ASN A 45 23.64 -18.51 18.62
C ASN A 45 22.84 -17.87 17.48
N THR A 46 21.73 -17.19 17.79
CA THR A 46 20.95 -16.44 16.79
C THR A 46 21.78 -15.33 16.15
N ILE A 47 22.55 -14.57 16.94
CA ILE A 47 23.45 -13.53 16.42
C ILE A 47 24.46 -14.15 15.46
N ARG A 48 25.15 -15.23 15.85
CA ARG A 48 26.12 -15.91 14.98
C ARG A 48 25.48 -16.40 13.68
N THR A 49 24.32 -17.04 13.76
CA THR A 49 23.61 -17.52 12.56
C THR A 49 23.18 -16.36 11.66
N LEU A 50 22.75 -15.24 12.23
CA LEU A 50 22.39 -14.05 11.45
C LEU A 50 23.63 -13.41 10.80
N GLU A 51 24.75 -13.32 11.51
CA GLU A 51 26.03 -12.82 10.96
C GLU A 51 26.54 -13.70 9.81
N GLU A 52 26.48 -15.02 9.96
CA GLU A 52 26.82 -15.97 8.89
C GLU A 52 25.90 -15.81 7.68
N ARG A 53 24.60 -15.62 7.91
CA ARG A 53 23.61 -15.38 6.83
C ARG A 53 23.85 -14.06 6.12
N VAL A 54 24.13 -12.98 6.86
CA VAL A 54 24.45 -11.67 6.28
C VAL A 54 25.67 -11.79 5.38
N ARG A 55 26.76 -12.40 5.87
CA ARG A 55 27.97 -12.60 5.06
C ARG A 55 27.69 -13.41 3.81
N SER A 56 26.93 -14.50 3.92
CA SER A 56 26.57 -15.33 2.76
C SER A 56 25.77 -14.54 1.73
N LEU A 57 24.85 -13.67 2.15
CA LEU A 57 24.07 -12.82 1.26
C LEU A 57 24.93 -11.72 0.62
N GLU A 58 25.89 -11.16 1.35
CA GLU A 58 26.85 -10.19 0.81
C GLU A 58 27.72 -10.81 -0.29
N GLU A 59 28.24 -12.02 -0.07
CA GLU A 59 29.02 -12.77 -1.07
C GLU A 59 28.19 -13.12 -2.32
N GLU A 60 26.93 -13.53 -2.13
CA GLU A 60 25.99 -13.81 -3.23
C GLU A 60 25.66 -12.54 -4.02
N ASN A 61 25.44 -11.41 -3.33
CA ASN A 61 25.18 -10.13 -3.98
C ASN A 61 26.39 -9.66 -4.80
N GLU A 62 27.61 -9.71 -4.24
CA GLU A 62 28.84 -9.36 -4.98
C GLU A 62 29.04 -10.25 -6.22
N SER A 63 28.75 -11.55 -6.09
CA SER A 63 28.82 -12.47 -7.22
C SER A 63 27.80 -12.12 -8.30
N THR A 64 26.58 -11.75 -7.92
CA THR A 64 25.50 -11.37 -8.84
C THR A 64 25.82 -10.07 -9.56
N GLU A 65 26.33 -9.06 -8.83
CA GLU A 65 26.79 -7.78 -9.40
C GLU A 65 27.86 -7.98 -10.45
N LYS A 66 28.87 -8.84 -10.18
CA LYS A 66 29.91 -9.16 -11.16
C LYS A 66 29.33 -9.78 -12.42
N ILE A 67 28.44 -10.75 -12.30
CA ILE A 67 27.79 -11.41 -13.45
C ILE A 67 27.01 -10.38 -14.27
N LEU A 68 26.27 -9.49 -13.61
CA LEU A 68 25.50 -8.44 -14.25
C LEU A 68 26.39 -7.44 -15.00
N ASP A 69 27.53 -7.07 -14.43
CA ASP A 69 28.54 -6.23 -15.10
C ASP A 69 29.15 -6.92 -16.32
N GLU A 70 29.36 -8.23 -16.27
CA GLU A 70 29.80 -9.01 -17.44
C GLU A 70 28.77 -8.98 -18.57
N TYR A 71 27.48 -9.16 -18.25
CA TYR A 71 26.40 -9.05 -19.24
C TYR A 71 26.32 -7.64 -19.83
N LYS A 72 26.33 -6.60 -19.00
CA LYS A 72 26.30 -5.20 -19.45
C LYS A 72 27.45 -4.84 -20.37
N ARG A 73 28.61 -5.48 -20.20
CA ARG A 73 29.77 -5.29 -21.08
C ARG A 73 29.61 -5.99 -22.43
N PHE A 74 28.95 -7.15 -22.48
CA PHE A 74 28.78 -7.92 -23.71
C PHE A 74 27.59 -7.47 -24.57
N ILE A 75 26.54 -6.94 -23.94
CA ILE A 75 25.32 -6.49 -24.65
C ILE A 75 25.61 -5.49 -25.77
N PRO A 76 26.42 -4.43 -25.59
CA PRO A 76 26.74 -3.52 -26.68
C PRO A 76 27.35 -4.22 -27.89
N GLU A 77 28.22 -5.20 -27.68
CA GLU A 77 28.82 -5.98 -28.77
C GLU A 77 27.79 -6.86 -29.48
N LEU A 78 26.79 -7.37 -28.76
CA LEU A 78 25.67 -8.11 -29.35
C LEU A 78 24.75 -7.21 -30.17
N LEU A 79 24.48 -5.99 -29.69
CA LEU A 79 23.61 -5.04 -30.38
C LEU A 79 24.16 -4.66 -31.77
N ASP A 80 25.48 -4.68 -31.96
CA ASP A 80 26.12 -4.44 -33.27
C ASP A 80 25.76 -5.49 -34.35
N TYR A 81 25.23 -6.65 -33.94
CA TYR A 81 24.77 -7.70 -34.86
C TYR A 81 23.27 -7.64 -35.16
N LEU A 82 22.53 -6.79 -34.45
CA LEU A 82 21.09 -6.59 -34.63
C LEU A 82 20.83 -5.35 -35.47
N ASP A 83 19.81 -5.41 -36.32
CA ASP A 83 19.36 -4.22 -37.02
C ASP A 83 18.58 -3.26 -36.10
N GLU A 84 18.23 -2.08 -36.61
CA GLU A 84 17.57 -1.05 -35.80
C GLU A 84 16.18 -1.48 -35.30
N GLU A 85 15.48 -2.35 -36.05
CA GLU A 85 14.14 -2.84 -35.71
C GLU A 85 14.25 -3.86 -34.57
N GLU A 86 15.17 -4.83 -34.68
CA GLU A 86 15.46 -5.80 -33.63
C GLU A 86 15.94 -5.13 -32.33
N GLN A 87 16.78 -4.09 -32.43
CA GLN A 87 17.20 -3.30 -31.26
C GLN A 87 16.03 -2.56 -30.62
N LEU A 88 15.09 -2.06 -31.42
CA LEU A 88 13.91 -1.36 -30.93
C LEU A 88 12.94 -2.34 -30.25
N GLU A 89 12.73 -3.53 -30.80
CA GLU A 89 11.94 -4.60 -30.16
C GLU A 89 12.53 -4.98 -28.80
N MET A 90 13.86 -5.13 -28.70
CA MET A 90 14.53 -5.36 -27.42
C MET A 90 14.32 -4.21 -26.44
N ALA A 91 14.35 -2.97 -26.92
CA ALA A 91 14.07 -1.81 -26.10
C ALA A 91 12.61 -1.80 -25.61
N HIS A 92 11.65 -2.11 -26.48
CA HIS A 92 10.24 -2.22 -26.13
C HIS A 92 10.02 -3.28 -25.04
N ALA A 93 10.72 -4.41 -25.10
CA ALA A 93 10.65 -5.49 -24.11
C ALA A 93 11.21 -5.12 -22.72
N GLN A 94 11.90 -3.98 -22.58
CA GLN A 94 12.34 -3.46 -21.27
C GLN A 94 11.24 -2.75 -20.50
N TRP A 95 10.07 -2.56 -21.12
CA TRP A 95 8.94 -1.84 -20.57
C TRP A 95 7.68 -2.70 -20.64
N SER A 96 6.93 -2.75 -19.56
CA SER A 96 5.61 -3.38 -19.51
C SER A 96 4.53 -2.35 -19.27
N TYR A 97 3.39 -2.55 -19.93
CA TYR A 97 2.24 -1.68 -19.80
C TYR A 97 1.05 -2.50 -19.34
N SER A 98 0.24 -1.94 -18.45
CA SER A 98 -1.02 -2.54 -18.05
C SER A 98 -2.14 -1.52 -18.04
N PHE A 99 -3.33 -1.99 -18.37
CA PHE A 99 -4.57 -1.23 -18.29
C PHE A 99 -5.54 -2.03 -17.43
N GLN A 100 -5.97 -1.43 -16.31
CA GLN A 100 -6.85 -2.06 -15.35
C GLN A 100 -8.07 -1.20 -15.11
N ALA A 101 -9.22 -1.84 -14.96
CA ALA A 101 -10.51 -1.27 -14.63
C ALA A 101 -10.90 -1.79 -13.24
N ASP A 102 -11.00 -0.91 -12.25
CA ASP A 102 -11.23 -1.25 -10.84
C ASP A 102 -10.31 -2.37 -10.31
N GLY A 103 -9.05 -2.35 -10.75
CA GLY A 103 -8.02 -3.33 -10.39
C GLY A 103 -8.09 -4.66 -11.17
N LEU A 104 -9.02 -4.80 -12.12
CA LEU A 104 -9.13 -5.96 -12.99
C LEU A 104 -8.54 -5.68 -14.38
N PRO A 105 -7.84 -6.65 -15.01
CA PRO A 105 -7.31 -6.46 -16.36
C PRO A 105 -8.44 -6.33 -17.39
N LEU A 106 -8.23 -5.46 -18.38
CA LEU A 106 -9.18 -5.27 -19.47
C LEU A 106 -9.22 -6.48 -20.42
N SER A 107 -10.37 -6.73 -21.04
CA SER A 107 -10.47 -7.69 -22.13
C SER A 107 -9.73 -7.20 -23.37
N ALA A 108 -9.18 -8.12 -24.18
CA ALA A 108 -8.48 -7.76 -25.43
C ALA A 108 -9.37 -7.01 -26.43
N GLN A 109 -10.70 -7.13 -26.29
CA GLN A 109 -11.70 -6.45 -27.12
C GLN A 109 -12.07 -5.06 -26.61
N GLY A 110 -11.51 -4.60 -25.48
CA GLY A 110 -11.72 -3.26 -24.94
C GLY A 110 -13.14 -3.01 -24.41
N ASN A 111 -13.96 -4.05 -24.21
CA ASN A 111 -15.31 -3.88 -23.67
C ASN A 111 -15.32 -4.21 -22.18
N LEU A 112 -15.99 -3.37 -21.40
CA LEU A 112 -16.18 -3.52 -19.96
C LEU A 112 -17.63 -3.22 -19.58
N LEU A 113 -18.17 -4.03 -18.67
CA LEU A 113 -19.44 -3.76 -17.99
C LEU A 113 -19.13 -3.39 -16.54
N VAL A 114 -19.67 -2.27 -16.07
CA VAL A 114 -19.52 -1.80 -14.69
C VAL A 114 -20.88 -1.83 -14.00
N GLU A 115 -20.92 -2.34 -12.77
CA GLU A 115 -22.15 -2.52 -11.98
C GLU A 115 -22.29 -1.48 -10.87
N GLU A 116 -21.40 -0.49 -10.83
CA GLU A 116 -21.35 0.58 -9.83
C GLU A 116 -21.52 1.96 -10.49
N ASP A 117 -21.94 2.95 -9.70
CA ASP A 117 -22.08 4.35 -10.13
C ASP A 117 -20.75 5.10 -10.20
N THR A 118 -19.68 4.42 -9.80
CA THR A 118 -18.31 4.90 -9.78
C THR A 118 -17.44 3.89 -10.49
N PHE A 119 -16.53 4.39 -11.32
CA PHE A 119 -15.63 3.57 -12.12
C PHE A 119 -14.25 4.21 -12.15
N SER A 120 -13.22 3.40 -12.00
CA SER A 120 -11.85 3.85 -12.18
C SER A 120 -11.13 2.97 -13.19
N PHE A 121 -10.24 3.59 -13.99
CA PHE A 121 -9.22 2.82 -14.69
C PHE A 121 -7.84 3.39 -14.43
N THR A 122 -6.87 2.50 -14.38
CA THR A 122 -5.47 2.80 -14.14
C THR A 122 -4.64 2.26 -15.29
N ILE A 123 -3.77 3.11 -15.82
CA ILE A 123 -2.73 2.71 -16.75
C ILE A 123 -1.41 2.78 -16.00
N THR A 124 -0.62 1.73 -16.12
CA THR A 124 0.70 1.64 -15.52
C THR A 124 1.74 1.35 -16.59
N GLU A 125 2.85 2.05 -16.54
CA GLU A 125 4.10 1.78 -17.25
C GLU A 125 5.12 1.33 -16.20
N GLU A 126 5.77 0.20 -16.42
CA GLU A 126 6.81 -0.33 -15.53
C GLU A 126 8.08 -0.61 -16.33
N GLU A 127 9.21 -0.12 -15.81
CA GLU A 127 10.54 -0.49 -16.23
C GLU A 127 10.89 -1.86 -15.62
N ASN A 128 11.48 -2.75 -16.41
CA ASN A 128 12.00 -4.00 -15.86
C ASN A 128 13.06 -3.70 -14.79
N GLU A 129 13.05 -4.46 -13.69
CA GLU A 129 13.96 -4.29 -12.55
C GLU A 129 15.45 -4.29 -12.95
N VAL A 130 15.79 -4.96 -14.05
CA VAL A 130 17.15 -5.06 -14.57
C VAL A 130 17.29 -4.35 -15.91
N GLN A 131 17.82 -3.13 -15.87
CA GLN A 131 18.24 -2.41 -17.07
C GLN A 131 19.52 -3.02 -17.64
N LEU A 132 19.36 -3.75 -18.74
CA LEU A 132 20.42 -4.44 -19.46
C LEU A 132 20.91 -3.65 -20.68
N LEU A 133 20.03 -2.88 -21.31
CA LEU A 133 20.37 -2.09 -22.49
C LEU A 133 21.09 -0.79 -22.13
N PRO A 134 21.96 -0.27 -23.02
CA PRO A 134 22.48 1.08 -22.90
C PRO A 134 21.33 2.10 -22.78
N ASN A 135 21.47 3.07 -21.88
CA ASN A 135 20.39 4.02 -21.54
C ASN A 135 19.74 4.66 -22.77
N ALA A 136 20.54 5.08 -23.77
CA ALA A 136 20.02 5.71 -24.99
C ALA A 136 19.11 4.78 -25.81
N LEU A 137 19.38 3.46 -25.83
CA LEU A 137 18.53 2.48 -26.51
C LEU A 137 17.32 2.14 -25.63
N HIS A 138 17.55 1.90 -24.34
CA HIS A 138 16.51 1.62 -23.36
C HIS A 138 15.38 2.67 -23.39
N GLN A 139 15.73 3.96 -23.45
CA GLN A 139 14.77 5.06 -23.49
C GLN A 139 13.95 5.11 -24.78
N LYS A 140 14.44 4.53 -25.89
CA LYS A 140 13.61 4.34 -27.10
C LYS A 140 12.51 3.30 -26.89
N GLY A 141 12.65 2.48 -25.85
CA GLY A 141 11.68 1.48 -25.43
C GLY A 141 10.37 2.03 -24.88
N LYS A 142 10.42 3.25 -24.33
CA LYS A 142 9.30 3.91 -23.65
C LYS A 142 8.28 4.43 -24.66
N LEU A 143 7.01 4.56 -24.24
CA LEU A 143 5.96 5.21 -25.02
C LEU A 143 6.40 6.60 -25.52
N THR A 144 6.02 6.95 -26.75
CA THR A 144 6.40 8.24 -27.33
C THR A 144 5.65 9.42 -26.72
N GLY A 145 6.32 10.13 -25.81
CA GLY A 145 5.76 11.33 -25.20
C GLY A 145 6.14 11.41 -23.73
N SER A 146 5.70 12.48 -23.07
CA SER A 146 5.97 12.67 -21.65
C SER A 146 4.83 12.26 -20.74
N LEU A 147 3.62 12.05 -21.26
CA LEU A 147 2.40 11.84 -20.48
C LEU A 147 1.47 10.83 -21.16
N PHE A 148 0.80 9.99 -20.37
CA PHE A 148 -0.25 9.07 -20.85
C PHE A 148 -1.38 9.79 -21.60
N SER A 149 -1.66 11.05 -21.24
CA SER A 149 -2.67 11.88 -21.91
C SER A 149 -2.37 12.14 -23.40
N ASN A 150 -1.14 11.89 -23.87
CA ASN A 150 -0.80 11.96 -25.29
C ASN A 150 -1.29 10.73 -26.08
N HIS A 151 -1.59 9.64 -25.38
CA HIS A 151 -1.98 8.35 -25.94
C HIS A 151 -3.45 7.99 -25.65
N LEU A 152 -4.19 8.89 -25.00
CA LEU A 152 -5.55 8.68 -24.54
C LEU A 152 -6.43 9.85 -24.93
N GLN A 153 -7.60 9.55 -25.46
CA GLN A 153 -8.61 10.55 -25.77
C GLN A 153 -9.99 10.11 -25.28
N PHE A 154 -10.60 10.95 -24.44
CA PHE A 154 -11.95 10.75 -23.94
C PHE A 154 -12.97 11.34 -24.94
N LEU A 155 -13.81 10.51 -25.55
CA LEU A 155 -14.67 10.95 -26.66
C LEU A 155 -16.01 11.54 -26.20
N ASN A 156 -16.63 10.94 -25.19
CA ASN A 156 -18.00 11.30 -24.77
C ASN A 156 -18.12 11.73 -23.30
N ARG A 157 -17.21 11.31 -22.42
CA ARG A 157 -17.15 11.73 -21.01
C ARG A 157 -15.71 11.84 -20.56
N VAL A 158 -15.37 12.96 -19.91
CA VAL A 158 -14.06 13.16 -19.27
C VAL A 158 -14.11 12.67 -17.82
N PRO A 159 -12.98 12.22 -17.26
CA PRO A 159 -12.93 11.80 -15.86
C PRO A 159 -13.18 12.98 -14.92
N ASP A 160 -13.85 12.70 -13.81
CA ASP A 160 -14.11 13.66 -12.75
C ASP A 160 -12.84 13.94 -11.94
N GLU A 161 -12.01 12.91 -11.74
CA GLU A 161 -10.74 13.00 -11.02
C GLU A 161 -9.62 12.28 -11.78
N THR A 162 -8.40 12.77 -11.61
CA THR A 162 -7.20 12.16 -12.19
C THR A 162 -6.08 12.18 -11.17
N PHE A 163 -5.48 11.02 -10.95
CA PHE A 163 -4.35 10.81 -10.06
C PHE A 163 -3.19 10.27 -10.88
N GLY A 164 -1.97 10.57 -10.44
CA GLY A 164 -0.77 9.99 -11.02
C GLY A 164 0.21 9.62 -9.91
N SER A 165 0.94 8.54 -10.13
CA SER A 165 2.07 8.15 -9.31
C SER A 165 3.30 8.01 -10.20
N ASP A 166 4.45 8.37 -9.67
CA ASP A 166 5.75 8.17 -10.30
C ASP A 166 6.70 7.68 -9.20
N GLU A 167 6.98 6.39 -9.24
CA GLU A 167 7.90 5.69 -8.36
C GLU A 167 9.07 5.18 -9.18
N ASN A 168 10.18 4.83 -8.53
CA ASN A 168 11.38 4.38 -9.24
C ASN A 168 11.07 3.20 -10.17
N GLY A 169 11.09 3.46 -11.49
CA GLY A 169 10.81 2.45 -12.51
C GLY A 169 9.33 2.12 -12.69
N SER A 170 8.38 2.87 -12.13
CA SER A 170 6.95 2.66 -12.34
C SER A 170 6.20 3.99 -12.36
N SER A 171 5.44 4.25 -13.42
CA SER A 171 4.55 5.40 -13.51
C SER A 171 3.13 4.94 -13.76
N SER A 172 2.16 5.59 -13.12
CA SER A 172 0.75 5.29 -13.33
C SER A 172 -0.11 6.54 -13.43
N ALA A 173 -1.22 6.42 -14.14
CA ALA A 173 -2.29 7.40 -14.17
C ALA A 173 -3.62 6.70 -13.94
N THR A 174 -4.36 7.17 -12.94
CA THR A 174 -5.71 6.69 -12.59
C THR A 174 -6.72 7.76 -12.93
N TYR A 175 -7.80 7.37 -13.62
CA TYR A 175 -8.89 8.23 -14.03
C TYR A 175 -10.18 7.72 -13.40
N VAL A 176 -10.88 8.59 -12.69
CA VAL A 176 -12.10 8.24 -11.93
C VAL A 176 -13.30 8.95 -12.51
N PHE A 177 -14.39 8.20 -12.67
CA PHE A 177 -15.70 8.66 -13.13
C PHE A 177 -16.70 8.39 -12.01
N ASN A 178 -17.41 9.42 -11.59
CA ASN A 178 -18.40 9.38 -10.53
C ASN A 178 -19.79 9.70 -11.09
N ASN A 179 -20.84 9.36 -10.34
CA ASN A 179 -22.22 9.66 -10.68
C ASN A 179 -22.60 9.12 -12.07
N LEU A 180 -22.26 7.86 -12.32
CA LEU A 180 -22.66 7.13 -13.51
C LEU A 180 -24.09 6.62 -13.36
N SER A 181 -24.89 6.80 -14.41
CA SER A 181 -26.26 6.28 -14.47
C SER A 181 -26.31 4.99 -15.26
N GLY A 182 -27.25 4.11 -14.91
CA GLY A 182 -27.48 2.90 -15.70
C GLY A 182 -27.73 3.20 -17.18
N GLY A 183 -26.96 2.55 -18.05
CA GLY A 183 -26.95 2.79 -19.49
C GLY A 183 -25.99 3.89 -19.96
N ASP A 184 -25.26 4.55 -19.07
CA ASP A 184 -24.14 5.42 -19.45
C ASP A 184 -23.08 4.62 -20.20
N GLU A 185 -22.44 5.29 -21.15
CA GLU A 185 -21.34 4.74 -21.93
C GLU A 185 -20.15 5.69 -21.80
N ILE A 186 -18.95 5.15 -21.61
CA ILE A 186 -17.69 5.88 -21.65
C ILE A 186 -16.85 5.29 -22.77
N ILE A 187 -16.39 6.15 -23.68
CA ILE A 187 -15.61 5.76 -24.85
C ILE A 187 -14.25 6.44 -24.79
N ILE A 188 -13.21 5.61 -24.74
CA ILE A 188 -11.81 6.03 -24.67
C ILE A 188 -11.12 5.53 -25.93
N GLU A 189 -10.47 6.44 -26.65
CA GLU A 189 -9.61 6.12 -27.80
C GLU A 189 -8.15 6.09 -27.35
N LEU A 190 -7.45 5.03 -27.72
CA LEU A 190 -6.03 4.79 -27.47
C LEU A 190 -5.24 5.08 -28.74
N SER A 191 -4.02 5.60 -28.59
CA SER A 191 -3.08 5.64 -29.73
C SER A 191 -2.70 4.23 -30.19
N GLU A 192 -2.36 4.07 -31.47
CA GLU A 192 -1.86 2.81 -32.04
C GLU A 192 -0.70 2.20 -31.23
N GLU A 193 0.26 3.03 -30.82
CA GLU A 193 1.40 2.60 -30.01
C GLU A 193 0.96 1.98 -28.68
N LEU A 194 0.11 2.67 -27.91
CA LEU A 194 -0.38 2.17 -26.62
C LEU A 194 -1.25 0.91 -26.80
N THR A 195 -2.06 0.83 -27.85
CA THR A 195 -2.85 -0.37 -28.18
C THR A 195 -1.95 -1.58 -28.41
N GLU A 196 -0.87 -1.41 -29.18
CA GLU A 196 0.11 -2.47 -29.43
C GLU A 196 0.81 -2.89 -28.13
N ARG A 197 1.25 -1.92 -27.31
CA ARG A 197 1.92 -2.20 -26.03
C ARG A 197 1.04 -2.92 -25.01
N LEU A 198 -0.28 -2.72 -25.07
CA LEU A 198 -1.25 -3.39 -24.21
C LEU A 198 -1.76 -4.73 -24.80
N ASP A 199 -1.29 -5.14 -25.98
CA ASP A 199 -1.77 -6.32 -26.73
C ASP A 199 -3.30 -6.32 -26.92
N LEU A 200 -3.87 -5.13 -27.19
CA LEU A 200 -5.30 -4.96 -27.43
C LEU A 200 -5.62 -5.12 -28.92
N GLN A 201 -6.79 -5.70 -29.22
CA GLN A 201 -7.28 -5.89 -30.58
C GLN A 201 -8.04 -4.67 -31.11
N THR A 202 -8.18 -3.63 -30.29
CA THR A 202 -8.95 -2.42 -30.57
C THR A 202 -8.24 -1.18 -30.01
N GLN A 203 -8.38 -0.06 -30.72
CA GLN A 203 -7.98 1.26 -30.25
C GLN A 203 -9.07 1.93 -29.42
N THR A 204 -10.26 1.33 -29.32
CA THR A 204 -11.39 1.89 -28.59
C THR A 204 -11.75 1.00 -27.41
N ILE A 205 -11.77 1.61 -26.22
CA ILE A 205 -12.32 1.01 -25.01
C ILE A 205 -13.72 1.56 -24.80
N THR A 206 -14.69 0.66 -24.63
CA THR A 206 -16.08 0.99 -24.33
C THR A 206 -16.42 0.43 -22.95
N VAL A 207 -16.80 1.33 -22.05
CA VAL A 207 -17.31 0.99 -20.73
C VAL A 207 -18.81 1.27 -20.72
N THR A 208 -19.61 0.24 -20.48
CA THR A 208 -21.05 0.36 -20.31
C THR A 208 -21.40 0.20 -18.85
N VAL A 209 -22.26 1.08 -18.34
CA VAL A 209 -22.77 1.01 -16.97
C VAL A 209 -24.06 0.20 -16.99
N ASP A 210 -24.14 -0.82 -16.14
CA ASP A 210 -25.31 -1.71 -16.09
C ASP A 210 -26.58 -0.91 -15.83
N ALA A 211 -27.65 -1.21 -16.57
CA ALA A 211 -28.92 -0.50 -16.48
C ALA A 211 -29.59 -0.59 -15.09
N SER A 212 -29.15 -1.51 -14.24
CA SER A 212 -29.62 -1.65 -12.86
C SER A 212 -28.96 -0.70 -11.87
N VAL A 213 -27.93 0.05 -12.28
CA VAL A 213 -27.30 1.09 -11.44
C VAL A 213 -28.28 2.25 -11.28
N GLU A 214 -28.88 2.35 -10.10
CA GLU A 214 -29.63 3.52 -9.67
C GLU A 214 -28.64 4.59 -9.24
N THR A 215 -28.72 5.79 -9.81
CA THR A 215 -27.93 6.92 -9.32
C THR A 215 -28.32 7.18 -7.87
N GLY A 216 -27.31 7.24 -7.00
CA GLY A 216 -27.47 7.67 -5.61
C GLY A 216 -27.84 9.15 -5.52
N GLU A 217 -29.01 9.54 -6.05
CA GLU A 217 -29.71 10.75 -5.62
C GLU A 217 -30.32 10.47 -4.23
N ASP A 218 -29.47 10.17 -3.24
CA ASP A 218 -29.92 10.12 -1.86
C ASP A 218 -30.12 11.56 -1.39
N GLU A 219 -31.37 11.98 -1.60
CA GLU A 219 -32.11 12.98 -0.86
C GLU A 219 -31.27 13.83 0.08
N SER A 220 -30.99 15.06 -0.38
CA SER A 220 -31.10 16.20 0.52
C SER A 220 -32.55 16.29 1.03
N THR A 221 -32.93 15.39 1.95
CA THR A 221 -33.91 15.70 2.98
C THR A 221 -33.27 16.76 3.87
N PHE A 222 -33.29 17.97 3.33
CA PHE A 222 -33.17 19.24 4.01
C PHE A 222 -34.23 19.22 5.12
N PHE A 223 -33.86 18.70 6.29
CA PHE A 223 -34.58 18.99 7.51
C PHE A 223 -34.31 20.47 7.81
N PRO A 224 -35.30 21.37 7.71
CA PRO A 224 -35.11 22.72 8.21
C PRO A 224 -34.88 22.61 9.71
N PHE A 225 -33.64 22.85 10.12
CA PHE A 225 -33.28 23.00 11.53
C PHE A 225 -34.11 24.18 12.06
N GLN A 226 -35.19 23.88 12.80
CA GLN A 226 -35.92 24.91 13.54
C GLN A 226 -34.96 25.48 14.57
N GLN A 227 -34.46 26.69 14.32
CA GLN A 227 -33.84 27.53 15.32
C GLN A 227 -34.82 27.70 16.47
N GLN A 228 -34.57 26.99 17.57
CA GLN A 228 -35.15 27.31 18.85
C GLN A 228 -34.25 28.39 19.46
N GLU A 229 -34.68 29.64 19.33
CA GLU A 229 -34.16 30.77 20.12
C GLU A 229 -34.43 30.49 21.59
N ASP A 230 -33.46 29.90 22.29
CA ASP A 230 -33.40 29.98 23.75
C ASP A 230 -32.56 31.21 24.12
N THR A 231 -33.29 32.26 24.45
CA THR A 231 -32.81 33.44 25.15
C THR A 231 -32.57 33.05 26.61
N ALA A 232 -31.31 32.82 26.96
CA ALA A 232 -30.87 32.83 28.35
C ALA A 232 -29.80 33.91 28.50
N GLU A 233 -30.26 35.07 28.96
CA GLU A 233 -29.45 36.01 29.72
C GLU A 233 -28.72 35.24 30.83
N ASP A 234 -27.39 35.35 30.92
CA ASP A 234 -26.80 35.50 32.23
C ASP A 234 -25.44 36.21 32.18
N GLU A 235 -25.32 37.12 33.13
CA GLU A 235 -24.17 37.96 33.43
C GLU A 235 -22.95 37.12 33.82
N LEU A 236 -21.75 37.51 33.39
CA LEU A 236 -20.57 37.59 34.29
C LEU A 236 -19.35 38.19 33.57
N ASP A 237 -19.28 39.51 33.63
CA ASP A 237 -18.23 40.23 34.38
C ASP A 237 -16.92 39.44 34.64
N ARG A 238 -15.81 39.82 33.99
CA ARG A 238 -14.60 40.39 34.63
C ARG A 238 -13.30 40.21 33.84
N HIS A 239 -12.64 41.36 33.67
CA HIS A 239 -11.19 41.60 33.76
C HIS A 239 -10.23 40.69 32.96
N ASN A 240 -9.58 41.29 31.96
CA ASN A 240 -8.12 41.33 31.99
C ASN A 240 -7.56 42.55 31.27
N GLN A 241 -6.78 43.34 32.01
CA GLN A 241 -5.93 44.42 31.52
C GLN A 241 -4.74 43.85 30.72
N PRO A 242 -4.15 44.63 29.79
CA PRO A 242 -2.84 44.33 29.25
C PRO A 242 -1.76 44.92 30.17
N GLU A 243 -0.84 44.07 30.64
CA GLU A 243 0.44 44.52 31.20
C GLU A 243 1.38 44.90 30.06
N SER A 244 1.75 46.16 30.05
CA SER A 244 2.88 46.74 29.32
C SER A 244 4.17 46.64 30.14
N ALA A 245 5.31 46.60 29.42
CA ALA A 245 6.72 46.75 29.83
C ALA A 245 7.49 45.41 29.87
N GLN A 246 8.67 45.26 29.28
CA GLN A 246 9.73 46.19 28.87
C GLN A 246 10.39 45.76 27.56
#